data_AF-A0A1Y6KCL5-F1
#
_entry.id   AF-A0A1Y6KCL5-F1
#
_cell.length_a   1.000
_cell.length_b   1.000
_cell.length_c   1.000
_cell.angle_alpha   90.00
_cell.angle_beta   90.00
_cell.angle_gamma   90.00
#
_symmetry.space_group_name_H-M   'P 1'
#
loop_
_entity.id
_entity.type
_entity.pdbx_description
1 polymer ?
#
loop_
_entity_poly.entity_id
_entity_poly.type
_entity_poly.pdbx_seq_one_letter_code
_entity_poly.pdbx_strand_id
1 'polypeptide(L)'
;MRSAAISTDALSQDREGGFVLVAALWILVSLAGLAGALSAYLVSTVQRLSLDDARVRSGALASAGLELAAFKLMATPKLQRPPAGAFSFRLDHAQVSVAFRSEAGRIDLNHAPKQMLANLFAALGARADRSNEYAERIIGWRTPSAENAADPERELYRTAGMDYTPRGASFVNVEELRLVLKIPPALVDQAMPFVTVFSGRREIDPLEAAPEVVAALPGMTQDVLKSFLEQRAGLRREARSLASALGAARVGTTLEVGDAFRVGITIAFDAGRRAAVEAVILLGDSDEPYRILSWRDDVASPVMLRSSGKAL
;
A
#
# COMPACT_ATOMS: atom_id res chain seq x y z
N MET A 1 -50.59 -98.03 -11.88
CA MET A 1 -50.21 -98.78 -10.66
C MET A 1 -49.51 -97.78 -9.74
N ARG A 2 -50.08 -97.54 -8.53
CA ARG A 2 -49.49 -97.03 -7.25
C ARG A 2 -48.33 -96.02 -7.31
N SER A 3 -48.12 -95.05 -6.43
CA SER A 3 -48.72 -94.53 -5.19
C SER A 3 -47.60 -93.63 -4.61
N ALA A 4 -47.93 -92.45 -4.06
CA ALA A 4 -47.23 -91.69 -2.99
C ALA A 4 -45.68 -91.51 -3.06
N ALA A 5 -45.07 -90.43 -2.61
CA ALA A 5 -45.33 -89.67 -1.40
C ALA A 5 -44.56 -88.35 -1.44
N ILE A 6 -45.13 -87.40 -0.73
CA ILE A 6 -44.53 -86.15 -0.29
C ILE A 6 -43.37 -86.49 0.65
N SER A 7 -42.17 -85.99 0.34
CA SER A 7 -41.17 -85.67 1.37
C SER A 7 -40.95 -84.17 1.34
N THR A 8 -41.60 -83.52 2.30
CA THR A 8 -41.12 -82.28 2.90
C THR A 8 -39.69 -82.51 3.38
N ASP A 9 -38.73 -81.83 2.76
CA ASP A 9 -37.53 -81.44 3.49
C ASP A 9 -37.53 -79.91 3.61
N ALA A 10 -37.53 -79.49 4.86
CA ALA A 10 -37.78 -78.14 5.29
C ALA A 10 -36.57 -77.26 5.02
N LEU A 11 -36.84 -76.11 4.40
CA LEU A 11 -36.32 -74.79 4.77
C LEU A 11 -35.09 -74.79 5.70
N SER A 12 -33.90 -74.84 5.12
CA SER A 12 -32.70 -74.37 5.80
C SER A 12 -31.74 -73.69 4.81
N GLN A 13 -32.23 -72.67 4.12
CA GLN A 13 -31.38 -71.83 3.27
C GLN A 13 -31.88 -70.38 3.29
N ASP A 14 -31.94 -69.76 4.47
CA ASP A 14 -32.37 -68.35 4.55
C ASP A 14 -31.76 -67.55 5.72
N ARG A 15 -30.47 -67.77 6.03
CA ARG A 15 -29.73 -66.91 6.99
C ARG A 15 -28.34 -66.46 6.55
N GLU A 16 -27.94 -66.68 5.30
CA GLU A 16 -26.64 -66.19 4.78
C GLU A 16 -26.79 -64.97 3.85
N GLY A 17 -27.97 -64.70 3.28
CA GLY A 17 -28.20 -63.57 2.36
C GLY A 17 -28.31 -62.19 3.02
N GLY A 18 -28.68 -62.13 4.31
CA GLY A 18 -28.86 -60.85 5.02
C GLY A 18 -27.54 -60.19 5.45
N PHE A 19 -26.53 -60.99 5.80
CA PHE A 19 -25.23 -60.46 6.24
C PHE A 19 -24.41 -59.88 5.07
N VAL A 20 -24.47 -60.54 3.91
CA VAL A 20 -23.77 -60.10 2.69
C VAL A 20 -24.28 -58.73 2.22
N LEU A 21 -25.60 -58.49 2.29
CA LEU A 21 -26.20 -57.22 1.91
C LEU A 21 -25.74 -56.07 2.83
N VAL A 22 -25.66 -56.32 4.14
CA VAL A 22 -25.17 -55.33 5.11
C VAL A 22 -23.70 -55.00 4.87
N ALA A 23 -22.86 -56.02 4.63
CA ALA A 23 -21.45 -55.80 4.30
C ALA A 23 -21.27 -55.01 2.99
N ALA A 24 -22.05 -55.33 1.95
CA ALA A 24 -22.03 -54.61 0.68
C ALA A 24 -22.47 -53.15 0.82
N LEU A 25 -23.53 -52.90 1.62
CA LEU A 25 -24.01 -51.54 1.88
C LEU A 25 -22.95 -50.71 2.63
N TRP A 26 -22.28 -51.31 3.62
CA TRP A 26 -21.18 -50.64 4.32
C TRP A 26 -20.00 -50.33 3.41
N ILE A 27 -19.62 -51.25 2.52
CA ILE A 27 -18.56 -51.01 1.52
C ILE A 27 -18.95 -49.87 0.59
N LEU A 28 -20.21 -49.81 0.12
CA LEU A 28 -20.70 -48.71 -0.73
C LEU A 28 -20.70 -47.36 -0.01
N VAL A 29 -21.11 -47.33 1.27
CA VAL A 29 -21.08 -46.10 2.09
C VAL A 29 -19.64 -45.65 2.31
N SER A 30 -18.72 -46.55 2.64
CA SER A 30 -17.30 -46.23 2.76
C SER A 30 -16.69 -45.74 1.45
N LEU A 31 -17.05 -46.35 0.33
CA LEU A 31 -16.57 -45.95 -1.00
C LEU A 31 -17.12 -44.57 -1.41
N ALA A 32 -18.41 -44.30 -1.14
CA ALA A 32 -19.02 -43.00 -1.38
C ALA A 32 -18.39 -41.91 -0.50
N GLY A 33 -18.11 -42.21 0.78
CA GLY A 33 -17.40 -41.31 1.69
C GLY A 33 -15.98 -40.99 1.21
N LEU A 34 -15.25 -42.00 0.74
CA LEU A 34 -13.90 -41.82 0.18
C LEU A 34 -13.93 -40.97 -1.11
N ALA A 35 -14.88 -41.23 -2.01
CA ALA A 35 -15.07 -40.46 -3.23
C ALA A 35 -15.43 -38.99 -2.93
N GLY A 36 -16.30 -38.75 -1.94
CA GLY A 36 -16.66 -37.41 -1.48
C GLY A 36 -15.47 -36.65 -0.88
N ALA A 37 -14.68 -37.31 -0.02
CA ALA A 37 -13.47 -36.73 0.55
C ALA A 37 -12.42 -36.39 -0.52
N LEU A 38 -12.22 -37.29 -1.50
CA LEU A 38 -11.31 -37.05 -2.62
C LEU A 38 -11.78 -35.89 -3.50
N SER A 39 -13.08 -35.79 -3.78
CA SER A 39 -13.66 -34.68 -4.56
C SER A 39 -13.46 -33.33 -3.85
N ALA A 40 -13.79 -33.25 -2.57
CA ALA A 40 -13.57 -32.04 -1.77
C ALA A 40 -12.08 -31.66 -1.71
N TYR A 41 -11.20 -32.65 -1.56
CA TYR A 41 -9.76 -32.45 -1.59
C TYR A 41 -9.29 -31.91 -2.95
N LEU A 42 -9.71 -32.53 -4.06
CA LEU A 42 -9.34 -32.11 -5.41
C LEU A 42 -9.84 -30.70 -5.74
N VAL A 43 -11.09 -30.37 -5.39
CA VAL A 43 -11.63 -29.02 -5.57
C VAL A 43 -10.81 -27.99 -4.76
N SER A 44 -10.46 -28.33 -3.52
CA SER A 44 -9.64 -27.44 -2.67
C SER A 44 -8.20 -27.26 -3.18
N THR A 45 -7.64 -28.27 -3.84
CA THR A 45 -6.27 -28.26 -4.39
C THR A 45 -6.22 -27.47 -5.69
N VAL A 46 -7.21 -27.66 -6.58
CA VAL A 46 -7.34 -26.87 -7.83
C VAL A 46 -7.56 -25.39 -7.51
N GLN A 47 -8.38 -25.06 -6.50
CA GLN A 47 -8.57 -23.68 -6.07
C GLN A 47 -7.26 -23.05 -5.57
N ARG A 48 -6.48 -23.75 -4.75
CA ARG A 48 -5.18 -23.25 -4.25
C ARG A 48 -4.14 -23.06 -5.35
N LEU A 49 -3.97 -24.04 -6.24
CA LEU A 49 -3.05 -23.95 -7.39
C LEU A 49 -3.42 -22.77 -8.32
N SER A 50 -4.71 -22.51 -8.54
CA SER A 50 -5.18 -21.40 -9.37
C SER A 50 -4.94 -20.01 -8.74
N LEU A 51 -4.84 -19.92 -7.41
CA LEU A 51 -4.54 -18.68 -6.69
C LEU A 51 -3.03 -18.37 -6.72
N ASP A 52 -2.19 -19.38 -6.62
CA ASP A 52 -0.73 -19.21 -6.67
C ASP A 52 -0.26 -18.80 -8.06
N ASP A 53 -0.77 -19.42 -9.13
CA ASP A 53 -0.48 -19.02 -10.52
C ASP A 53 -0.91 -17.57 -10.79
N ALA A 54 -2.08 -17.18 -10.27
CA ALA A 54 -2.60 -15.83 -10.42
C ALA A 54 -1.76 -14.77 -9.70
N ARG A 55 -1.28 -15.06 -8.49
CA ARG A 55 -0.40 -14.16 -7.73
C ARG A 55 0.95 -13.99 -8.39
N VAL A 56 1.54 -15.09 -8.88
CA VAL A 56 2.79 -15.06 -9.64
C VAL A 56 2.62 -14.23 -10.91
N ARG A 57 1.52 -14.45 -11.65
CA ARG A 57 1.22 -13.70 -12.87
C ARG A 57 0.96 -12.22 -12.60
N SER A 58 0.23 -11.86 -11.54
CA SER A 58 0.04 -10.44 -11.15
C SER A 58 1.35 -9.80 -10.73
N GLY A 59 2.21 -10.51 -10.00
CA GLY A 59 3.55 -10.04 -9.64
C GLY A 59 4.40 -9.75 -10.87
N ALA A 60 4.44 -10.67 -11.83
CA ALA A 60 5.19 -10.48 -13.09
C ALA A 60 4.67 -9.29 -13.91
N LEU A 61 3.35 -9.11 -14.01
CA LEU A 61 2.73 -7.97 -14.69
C LEU A 61 3.00 -6.64 -13.97
N ALA A 62 3.00 -6.65 -12.63
CA ALA A 62 3.36 -5.49 -11.83
C ALA A 62 4.84 -5.12 -12.02
N SER A 63 5.74 -6.10 -11.97
CA SER A 63 7.16 -5.88 -12.25
C SER A 63 7.37 -5.31 -13.66
N ALA A 64 6.70 -5.83 -14.68
CA ALA A 64 6.77 -5.28 -16.04
C ALA A 64 6.29 -3.81 -16.12
N GLY A 65 5.22 -3.47 -15.40
CA GLY A 65 4.75 -2.09 -15.30
C GLY A 65 5.73 -1.17 -14.59
N LEU A 66 6.39 -1.67 -13.55
CA LEU A 66 7.42 -0.95 -12.80
C LEU A 66 8.68 -0.71 -13.64
N GLU A 67 9.17 -1.74 -14.31
CA GLU A 67 10.31 -1.68 -15.25
C GLU A 67 10.07 -0.65 -16.36
N LEU A 68 8.88 -0.68 -16.96
CA LEU A 68 8.53 0.29 -18.02
C LEU A 68 8.42 1.73 -17.48
N ALA A 69 7.95 1.90 -16.24
CA ALA A 69 7.93 3.21 -15.59
C ALA A 69 9.36 3.72 -15.32
N ALA A 70 10.22 2.88 -14.74
CA ALA A 70 11.62 3.19 -14.50
C ALA A 70 12.35 3.53 -15.81
N PHE A 71 12.18 2.72 -16.86
CA PHE A 71 12.73 2.97 -18.19
C PHE A 71 12.30 4.33 -18.75
N LYS A 72 11.00 4.66 -18.72
CA LYS A 72 10.50 5.97 -19.20
C LYS A 72 11.09 7.15 -18.42
N LEU A 73 11.19 7.02 -17.10
CA LEU A 73 11.74 8.05 -16.23
C LEU A 73 13.24 8.24 -16.46
N MET A 74 14.01 7.16 -16.62
CA MET A 74 15.46 7.23 -16.87
C MET A 74 15.80 7.69 -18.28
N ALA A 75 15.02 7.28 -19.29
CA ALA A 75 15.20 7.73 -20.67
C ALA A 75 14.96 9.23 -20.83
N THR A 76 14.30 9.87 -19.86
CA THR A 76 14.11 11.32 -19.80
C THR A 76 15.25 11.95 -18.99
N PRO A 77 15.95 12.97 -19.52
CA PRO A 77 16.95 13.71 -18.76
C PRO A 77 16.39 14.23 -17.43
N LYS A 78 17.16 14.15 -16.33
CA LYS A 78 16.69 14.45 -14.96
C LYS A 78 15.90 15.75 -14.84
N LEU A 79 16.39 16.83 -15.44
CA LEU A 79 15.75 18.16 -15.38
C LEU A 79 14.41 18.24 -16.15
N GLN A 80 14.13 17.28 -17.04
CA GLN A 80 12.93 17.22 -17.85
C GLN A 80 11.98 16.09 -17.42
N ARG A 81 12.37 15.29 -16.42
CA ARG A 81 11.55 14.19 -15.93
C ARG A 81 10.22 14.74 -15.40
N PRO A 82 9.08 14.24 -15.88
CA PRO A 82 7.80 14.66 -15.37
C PRO A 82 7.65 14.17 -13.93
N PRO A 83 7.17 15.01 -13.00
CA PRO A 83 6.99 14.61 -11.61
C PRO A 83 5.79 13.67 -11.42
N ALA A 84 4.91 13.57 -12.41
CA ALA A 84 3.79 12.65 -12.42
C ALA A 84 3.47 12.22 -13.86
N GLY A 85 2.91 11.04 -14.02
CA GLY A 85 2.48 10.54 -15.32
C GLY A 85 1.71 9.24 -15.22
N ALA A 86 1.10 8.84 -16.32
CA ALA A 86 0.37 7.58 -16.42
C ALA A 86 0.48 7.01 -17.82
N PHE A 87 0.42 5.68 -17.91
CA PHE A 87 0.32 4.96 -19.17
C PHE A 87 -0.36 3.62 -18.93
N SER A 88 -0.76 2.95 -20.01
CA SER A 88 -1.31 1.61 -19.92
C SER A 88 -0.82 0.75 -21.08
N PHE A 89 -0.79 -0.55 -20.87
CA PHE A 89 -0.42 -1.53 -21.89
C PHE A 89 -1.19 -2.82 -21.64
N ARG A 90 -1.33 -3.62 -22.70
CA ARG A 90 -1.91 -4.95 -22.62
C ARG A 90 -0.78 -5.97 -22.74
N LEU A 91 -0.78 -6.95 -21.84
CA LEU A 91 0.13 -8.09 -21.91
C LEU A 91 -0.70 -9.35 -21.67
N ASP A 92 -0.72 -10.25 -22.65
CA ASP A 92 -1.53 -11.47 -22.64
C ASP A 92 -3.04 -11.17 -22.39
N HIS A 93 -3.64 -11.79 -21.38
CA HIS A 93 -5.04 -11.64 -21.00
C HIS A 93 -5.26 -10.59 -19.90
N ALA A 94 -4.38 -9.59 -19.81
CA ALA A 94 -4.44 -8.55 -18.79
C ALA A 94 -4.18 -7.14 -19.35
N GLN A 95 -5.00 -6.19 -18.91
CA GLN A 95 -4.76 -4.76 -19.07
C GLN A 95 -4.03 -4.23 -17.83
N VAL A 96 -2.85 -3.63 -18.02
CA VAL A 96 -2.05 -3.03 -16.95
C VAL A 96 -2.11 -1.51 -17.07
N SER A 97 -2.53 -0.84 -16.01
CA SER A 97 -2.56 0.62 -15.90
C SER A 97 -1.54 1.06 -14.85
N VAL A 98 -0.63 1.94 -15.25
CA VAL A 98 0.46 2.44 -14.39
C VAL A 98 0.30 3.94 -14.23
N ALA A 99 0.36 4.42 -13.00
CA ALA A 99 0.49 5.83 -12.66
C ALA A 99 1.68 6.01 -11.73
N PHE A 100 2.48 7.04 -11.96
CA PHE A 100 3.63 7.37 -11.12
C PHE A 100 3.57 8.82 -10.67
N ARG A 101 4.10 9.09 -9.48
CA ARG A 101 4.25 10.43 -8.91
C ARG A 101 5.54 10.53 -8.10
N SER A 102 6.15 11.70 -8.09
CA SER A 102 7.34 12.00 -7.31
C SER A 102 7.00 12.04 -5.82
N GLU A 103 7.91 11.49 -5.02
CA GLU A 103 7.85 11.55 -3.56
C GLU A 103 8.05 12.96 -3.01
N ALA A 104 8.56 13.89 -3.84
CA ALA A 104 8.70 15.29 -3.48
C ALA A 104 7.34 15.98 -3.20
N GLY A 105 6.22 15.43 -3.67
CA GLY A 105 4.88 15.95 -3.33
C GLY A 105 4.39 15.63 -1.92
N ARG A 106 5.20 14.93 -1.10
CA ARG A 106 4.81 14.45 0.24
C ARG A 106 5.83 14.83 1.29
N ILE A 107 5.37 14.93 2.54
CA ILE A 107 6.20 15.36 3.67
C ILE A 107 7.07 14.20 4.14
N ASP A 108 8.38 14.37 4.09
CA ASP A 108 9.32 13.34 4.53
C ASP A 108 9.46 13.32 6.06
N LEU A 109 9.00 12.24 6.70
CA LEU A 109 9.04 12.08 8.16
C LEU A 109 10.47 12.07 8.71
N ASN A 110 11.50 11.85 7.90
CA ASN A 110 12.90 11.86 8.33
C ASN A 110 13.55 13.23 8.22
N HIS A 111 13.06 14.10 7.33
CA HIS A 111 13.70 15.38 7.03
C HIS A 111 12.84 16.60 7.35
N ALA A 112 11.52 16.48 7.33
CA ALA A 112 10.60 17.60 7.50
C ALA A 112 10.87 18.36 8.81
N PRO A 113 10.80 19.71 8.79
CA PRO A 113 10.93 20.52 9.99
C PRO A 113 9.71 20.36 10.90
N LYS A 114 9.91 20.53 12.21
CA LYS A 114 8.84 20.45 13.23
C LYS A 114 7.60 21.25 12.86
N GLN A 115 7.77 22.48 12.37
CA GLN A 115 6.65 23.35 12.01
C GLN A 115 5.79 22.76 10.89
N MET A 116 6.40 22.12 9.89
CA MET A 116 5.66 21.51 8.78
C MET A 116 4.87 20.29 9.25
N LEU A 117 5.44 19.47 10.14
CA LEU A 117 4.75 18.35 10.76
C LEU A 117 3.56 18.83 11.62
N ALA A 118 3.75 19.90 12.41
CA ALA A 118 2.67 20.46 13.22
C ALA A 118 1.55 21.02 12.34
N ASN A 119 1.90 21.78 11.29
CA ASN A 119 0.91 22.33 10.37
C ASN A 119 0.13 21.24 9.62
N LEU A 120 0.76 20.10 9.28
CA LEU A 120 0.06 18.96 8.69
C LEU A 120 -1.06 18.47 9.63
N PHE A 121 -0.75 18.18 10.90
CA PHE A 121 -1.77 17.71 11.83
C PHE A 121 -2.84 18.77 12.11
N ALA A 122 -2.48 20.05 12.12
CA ALA A 122 -3.45 21.13 12.23
C ALA A 122 -4.40 21.16 11.01
N ALA A 123 -3.87 20.97 9.79
CA ALA A 123 -4.67 20.87 8.57
C ALA A 123 -5.60 19.63 8.57
N LEU A 124 -5.19 18.55 9.25
CA LEU A 124 -6.01 17.36 9.49
C LEU A 124 -7.00 17.50 10.66
N GLY A 125 -7.12 18.70 11.26
CA GLY A 125 -8.13 19.00 12.27
C GLY A 125 -7.68 18.82 13.73
N ALA A 126 -6.40 18.56 13.98
CA ALA A 126 -5.89 18.60 15.35
C ALA A 126 -5.79 20.03 15.87
N ARG A 127 -6.03 20.22 17.17
CA ARG A 127 -5.83 21.51 17.84
C ARG A 127 -4.35 21.90 17.82
N ALA A 128 -4.06 23.20 17.77
CA ALA A 128 -2.69 23.71 17.63
C ALA A 128 -1.72 23.22 18.72
N ASP A 129 -2.17 23.11 19.97
CA ASP A 129 -1.40 22.55 21.09
C ASP A 129 -1.03 21.08 20.84
N ARG A 130 -1.99 20.27 20.41
CA ARG A 130 -1.80 18.85 20.06
C ARG A 130 -0.94 18.67 18.82
N SER A 131 -1.14 19.48 17.78
CA SER A 131 -0.33 19.44 16.57
C SER A 131 1.15 19.64 16.84
N ASN A 132 1.48 20.62 17.70
CA ASN A 132 2.85 20.84 18.15
C ASN A 132 3.39 19.65 18.94
N GLU A 133 2.60 19.09 19.85
CA GLU A 133 2.96 17.90 20.62
C GLU A 133 3.26 16.71 19.68
N TYR A 134 2.41 16.44 18.69
CA TYR A 134 2.60 15.34 17.73
C TYR A 134 3.88 15.52 16.91
N ALA A 135 4.14 16.73 16.44
CA ALA A 135 5.38 17.05 15.75
C ALA A 135 6.61 16.81 16.64
N GLU A 136 6.55 17.18 17.92
CA GLU A 136 7.64 16.86 18.88
C GLU A 136 7.86 15.37 19.04
N ARG A 137 6.78 14.58 19.14
CA ARG A 137 6.90 13.11 19.27
C ARG A 137 7.54 12.49 18.03
N ILE A 138 7.23 12.98 16.83
CA ILE A 138 7.86 12.51 15.58
C ILE A 138 9.35 12.86 15.53
N ILE A 139 9.72 14.08 15.94
CA ILE A 139 11.13 14.46 16.05
C ILE A 139 11.84 13.58 17.07
N GLY A 140 11.28 13.41 18.27
CA GLY A 140 11.82 12.55 19.31
C GLY A 140 11.97 11.09 18.85
N TRP A 141 11.01 10.56 18.08
CA TRP A 141 11.09 9.21 17.51
C TRP A 141 12.33 9.01 16.64
N ARG A 142 12.65 9.99 15.78
CA ARG A 142 13.73 9.86 14.78
C ARG A 142 15.09 10.38 15.22
N THR A 143 15.17 11.05 16.36
CA THR A 143 16.41 11.70 16.83
C THR A 143 17.20 10.75 17.75
N PRO A 144 18.48 10.46 17.43
CA PRO A 144 19.33 9.70 18.34
C PRO A 144 19.62 10.51 19.60
N SER A 145 19.56 9.83 20.74
CA SER A 145 20.05 10.39 22.00
C SER A 145 21.56 10.26 22.10
N ALA A 146 22.22 11.25 22.71
CA ALA A 146 23.64 11.18 22.97
C ALA A 146 23.96 10.02 23.94
N GLU A 147 25.10 9.35 23.73
CA GLU A 147 25.48 8.11 24.44
C GLU A 147 25.50 8.22 25.97
N ASN A 148 25.61 9.44 26.52
CA ASN A 148 25.66 9.69 27.98
C ASN A 148 24.63 10.72 28.45
N ALA A 149 23.56 10.95 27.69
CA ALA A 149 22.49 11.88 28.07
C ALA A 149 21.22 11.13 28.48
N ALA A 150 20.43 11.74 29.36
CA ALA A 150 19.07 11.30 29.61
C ALA A 150 18.27 11.37 28.29
N ASP A 151 17.52 10.32 27.99
CA ASP A 151 16.63 10.27 26.84
C ASP A 151 15.18 10.53 27.31
N PRO A 152 14.72 11.80 27.27
CA PRO A 152 13.38 12.15 27.70
C PRO A 152 12.31 11.51 26.81
N GLU A 153 12.61 11.20 25.55
CA GLU A 153 11.64 10.52 24.68
C GLU A 153 11.43 9.10 25.16
N ARG A 154 12.50 8.31 25.37
CA ARG A 154 12.39 6.93 25.88
C ARG A 154 11.68 6.87 27.23
N GLU A 155 11.89 7.84 28.10
CA GLU A 155 11.18 7.94 29.38
C GLU A 155 9.67 8.03 29.21
N LEU A 156 9.20 8.77 28.20
CA LEU A 156 7.77 8.91 27.94
C LEU A 156 7.13 7.59 27.50
N TYR A 157 7.83 6.75 26.73
CA TYR A 157 7.34 5.42 26.35
C TYR A 157 7.32 4.47 27.54
N ARG A 158 8.35 4.50 28.38
CA ARG A 158 8.40 3.70 29.61
C ARG A 158 7.29 4.09 30.58
N THR A 159 7.12 5.39 30.81
CA THR A 159 6.07 5.92 31.71
C THR A 159 4.67 5.63 31.16
N ALA A 160 4.50 5.63 29.84
CA ALA A 160 3.25 5.22 29.19
C ALA A 160 3.00 3.69 29.22
N GLY A 161 3.95 2.89 29.74
CA GLY A 161 3.83 1.44 29.83
C GLY A 161 3.98 0.71 28.49
N MET A 162 4.62 1.34 27.49
CA MET A 162 4.88 0.70 26.20
C MET A 162 5.99 -0.34 26.34
N ASP A 163 5.85 -1.47 25.66
CA ASP A 163 6.85 -2.55 25.56
C ASP A 163 7.93 -2.28 24.50
N TYR A 164 7.81 -1.16 23.79
CA TYR A 164 8.76 -0.69 22.80
C TYR A 164 9.26 0.73 23.10
N THR A 165 10.41 1.09 22.53
CA THR A 165 11.02 2.41 22.66
C THR A 165 10.98 3.17 21.33
N PRO A 166 11.10 4.52 21.35
CA PRO A 166 11.31 5.28 20.14
C PRO A 166 12.54 4.77 19.40
N ARG A 167 12.51 4.85 18.06
CA ARG A 167 13.57 4.31 17.21
C ARG A 167 14.93 4.94 17.48
N GLY A 168 14.98 6.24 17.75
CA GLY A 168 16.23 6.99 17.90
C GLY A 168 17.05 7.06 16.61
N ALA A 169 16.40 6.85 15.47
CA ALA A 169 16.98 6.89 14.13
C ALA A 169 15.86 7.11 13.10
N SER A 170 16.23 7.38 11.84
CA SER A 170 15.28 7.57 10.74
C SER A 170 14.22 6.45 10.68
N PHE A 171 12.96 6.85 10.46
CA PHE A 171 11.87 5.97 10.07
C PHE A 171 12.28 5.12 8.87
N VAL A 172 12.12 3.81 8.98
CA VAL A 172 12.37 2.86 7.88
C VAL A 172 11.10 2.66 7.06
N ASN A 173 9.95 2.74 7.72
CA ASN A 173 8.62 2.64 7.12
C ASN A 173 7.73 3.75 7.66
N VAL A 174 6.88 4.30 6.80
CA VAL A 174 5.85 5.28 7.16
C VAL A 174 4.90 4.73 8.24
N GLU A 175 4.61 3.42 8.25
CA GLU A 175 3.71 2.79 9.23
C GLU A 175 4.21 2.88 10.68
N GLU A 176 5.51 3.12 10.91
CA GLU A 176 6.03 3.40 12.26
C GLU A 176 5.43 4.65 12.88
N LEU A 177 4.82 5.54 12.09
CA LEU A 177 4.05 6.67 12.62
C LEU A 177 2.94 6.22 13.59
N ARG A 178 2.42 4.98 13.44
CA ARG A 178 1.45 4.38 14.36
C ARG A 178 2.02 4.10 15.75
N LEU A 179 3.33 3.95 15.85
CA LEU A 179 4.03 3.67 17.10
C LEU A 179 4.35 4.96 17.87
N VAL A 180 4.28 6.11 17.21
CA VAL A 180 4.57 7.41 17.81
C VAL A 180 3.48 7.76 18.83
N LEU A 181 3.91 8.00 20.07
CA LEU A 181 3.01 8.26 21.19
C LEU A 181 2.04 9.41 20.94
N LYS A 182 0.86 9.29 21.55
CA LYS A 182 -0.19 10.33 21.67
C LYS A 182 -0.86 10.74 20.35
N ILE A 183 -0.39 10.29 19.19
CA ILE A 183 -1.06 10.56 17.92
C ILE A 183 -2.27 9.62 17.80
N PRO A 184 -3.51 10.13 17.67
CA PRO A 184 -4.69 9.28 17.54
C PRO A 184 -4.62 8.40 16.28
N PRO A 185 -4.95 7.10 16.34
CA PRO A 185 -4.87 6.21 15.17
C PRO A 185 -5.63 6.71 13.94
N ALA A 186 -6.82 7.30 14.13
CA ALA A 186 -7.59 7.88 13.04
C ALA A 186 -6.87 9.05 12.35
N LEU A 187 -6.11 9.85 13.11
CA LEU A 187 -5.32 10.95 12.56
C LEU A 187 -4.08 10.44 11.84
N VAL A 188 -3.48 9.36 12.35
CA VAL A 188 -2.39 8.64 11.66
C VAL A 188 -2.88 8.12 10.31
N ASP A 189 -4.04 7.45 10.27
CA ASP A 189 -4.65 6.95 9.03
C ASP A 189 -4.90 8.07 8.01
N GLN A 190 -5.38 9.23 8.47
CA GLN A 190 -5.55 10.42 7.64
C GLN A 190 -4.23 11.02 7.14
N ALA A 191 -3.15 10.91 7.91
CA ALA A 191 -1.84 11.44 7.54
C ALA A 191 -1.11 10.58 6.51
N MET A 192 -1.34 9.25 6.48
CA MET A 192 -0.63 8.28 5.63
C MET A 192 -0.50 8.68 4.14
N PRO A 193 -1.50 9.27 3.46
CA PRO A 193 -1.37 9.68 2.06
C PRO A 193 -0.42 10.86 1.85
N PHE A 194 -0.17 11.65 2.89
CA PHE A 194 0.54 12.94 2.82
C PHE A 194 2.01 12.85 3.25
N VAL A 195 2.41 11.73 3.84
CA VAL A 195 3.75 11.53 4.38
C VAL A 195 4.54 10.46 3.62
N THR A 196 5.86 10.54 3.69
CA THR A 196 6.80 9.56 3.15
C THR A 196 8.05 9.46 4.01
N VAL A 197 8.91 8.48 3.76
CA VAL A 197 10.27 8.37 4.32
C VAL A 197 11.34 8.35 3.21
N PHE A 198 10.92 8.53 1.96
CA PHE A 198 11.71 8.22 0.76
C PHE A 198 12.11 9.44 -0.07
N SER A 199 11.63 10.65 0.23
CA SER A 199 11.96 11.81 -0.61
C SER A 199 13.38 12.33 -0.35
N GLY A 200 13.90 12.11 0.87
CA GLY A 200 15.23 12.53 1.29
C GLY A 200 15.39 14.05 1.43
N ARG A 201 14.28 14.79 1.53
CA ARG A 201 14.25 16.25 1.44
C ARG A 201 13.43 16.90 2.54
N ARG A 202 13.83 18.10 2.94
CA ARG A 202 13.09 18.91 3.93
C ARG A 202 11.92 19.67 3.30
N GLU A 203 12.03 19.89 1.99
CA GLU A 203 11.10 20.63 1.16
C GLU A 203 10.12 19.71 0.44
N ILE A 204 9.00 20.28 0.01
CA ILE A 204 8.03 19.63 -0.87
C ILE A 204 7.92 20.35 -2.22
N ASP A 205 7.48 19.66 -3.27
CA ASP A 205 7.06 20.27 -4.52
C ASP A 205 5.58 20.67 -4.41
N PRO A 206 5.25 21.97 -4.22
CA PRO A 206 3.89 22.42 -4.01
C PRO A 206 3.03 22.34 -5.28
N LEU A 207 3.64 22.21 -6.46
CA LEU A 207 2.91 22.02 -7.72
C LEU A 207 2.41 20.58 -7.87
N GLU A 208 2.94 19.63 -7.09
CA GLU A 208 2.53 18.21 -7.08
C GLU A 208 1.87 17.76 -5.78
N ALA A 209 2.17 18.45 -4.68
CA ALA A 209 1.68 18.12 -3.36
C ALA A 209 0.15 18.20 -3.23
N ALA A 210 -0.44 17.38 -2.35
CA ALA A 210 -1.86 17.51 -2.03
C ALA A 210 -2.15 18.86 -1.33
N PRO A 211 -3.38 19.40 -1.41
CA PRO A 211 -3.76 20.64 -0.71
C PRO A 211 -3.38 20.66 0.77
N GLU A 212 -3.51 19.54 1.47
CA GLU A 212 -3.16 19.36 2.88
C GLU A 212 -1.65 19.47 3.14
N VAL A 213 -0.83 18.97 2.20
CA VAL A 213 0.63 19.12 2.26
C VAL A 213 1.05 20.56 1.97
N VAL A 214 0.37 21.23 1.04
CA VAL A 214 0.62 22.66 0.78
C VAL A 214 0.20 23.51 1.98
N ALA A 215 -0.93 23.20 2.61
CA ALA A 215 -1.38 23.83 3.86
C ALA A 215 -0.36 23.67 5.00
N ALA A 216 0.44 22.61 4.97
CA ALA A 216 1.47 22.34 5.96
C ALA A 216 2.71 23.24 5.84
N LEU A 217 2.87 24.02 4.75
CA LEU A 217 4.03 24.88 4.55
C LEU A 217 4.16 25.92 5.69
N PRO A 218 5.37 26.14 6.24
CA PRO A 218 5.61 27.19 7.22
C PRO A 218 5.21 28.58 6.70
N GLY A 219 4.42 29.32 7.48
CA GLY A 219 3.93 30.65 7.10
C GLY A 219 2.74 30.65 6.12
N MET A 220 2.17 29.48 5.81
CA MET A 220 0.95 29.38 5.00
C MET A 220 -0.28 29.91 5.75
N THR A 221 -1.11 30.69 5.06
CA THR A 221 -2.42 31.14 5.53
C THR A 221 -3.52 30.58 4.65
N GLN A 222 -4.78 30.60 5.11
CA GLN A 222 -5.90 30.10 4.32
C GLN A 222 -6.10 30.90 3.02
N ASP A 223 -5.91 32.22 3.05
CA ASP A 223 -6.04 33.08 1.86
C ASP A 223 -4.96 32.78 0.83
N VAL A 224 -3.71 32.61 1.27
CA VAL A 224 -2.59 32.26 0.39
C VAL A 224 -2.80 30.86 -0.18
N LEU A 225 -3.22 29.89 0.63
CA LEU A 225 -3.50 28.53 0.19
C LEU A 225 -4.59 28.52 -0.89
N LYS A 226 -5.71 29.21 -0.66
CA LYS A 226 -6.83 29.28 -1.61
C LYS A 226 -6.37 29.91 -2.94
N SER A 227 -5.74 31.07 -2.87
CA SER A 227 -5.22 31.78 -4.05
C SER A 227 -4.21 30.93 -4.83
N PHE A 228 -3.30 30.24 -4.12
CA PHE A 228 -2.33 29.34 -4.74
C PHE A 228 -3.01 28.18 -5.45
N LEU A 229 -3.97 27.49 -4.80
CA LEU A 229 -4.66 26.35 -5.39
C LEU A 229 -5.49 26.73 -6.63
N GLU A 230 -6.09 27.92 -6.64
CA GLU A 230 -6.82 28.46 -7.80
C GLU A 230 -5.89 28.71 -9.00
N GLN A 231 -4.68 29.19 -8.75
CA GLN A 231 -3.71 29.56 -9.80
C GLN A 231 -2.79 28.40 -10.22
N ARG A 232 -2.67 27.36 -9.38
CA ARG A 232 -1.67 26.29 -9.46
C ARG A 232 -1.55 25.65 -10.85
N ALA A 233 -2.68 25.36 -11.51
CA ALA A 233 -2.68 24.70 -12.82
C ALA A 233 -2.07 25.55 -13.94
N GLY A 234 -2.06 26.88 -13.79
CA GLY A 234 -1.46 27.82 -14.75
C GLY A 234 -0.04 28.26 -14.41
N LEU A 235 0.50 27.85 -13.26
CA LEU A 235 1.83 28.26 -12.84
C LEU A 235 2.93 27.59 -13.68
N ARG A 236 3.87 28.39 -14.17
CA ARG A 236 5.12 27.89 -14.73
C ARG A 236 5.96 27.26 -13.61
N ARG A 237 6.62 26.14 -13.90
CA ARG A 237 7.55 25.46 -12.97
C ARG A 237 8.87 26.22 -12.82
N GLU A 238 8.80 27.43 -12.28
CA GLU A 238 9.94 28.33 -12.11
C GLU A 238 9.90 28.96 -10.72
N ALA A 239 11.08 29.18 -10.13
CA ALA A 239 11.20 29.69 -8.77
C ALA A 239 10.52 31.06 -8.58
N ARG A 240 10.55 31.92 -9.60
CA ARG A 240 9.91 33.25 -9.55
C ARG A 240 8.39 33.14 -9.50
N SER A 241 7.79 32.32 -10.35
CA SER A 241 6.34 32.05 -10.39
C SER A 241 5.85 31.48 -9.07
N LEU A 242 6.64 30.58 -8.48
CA LEU A 242 6.32 30.00 -7.19
C LEU A 242 6.42 31.03 -6.05
N ALA A 243 7.47 31.85 -6.06
CA ALA A 243 7.65 32.90 -5.06
C ALA A 243 6.54 33.96 -5.10
N SER A 244 6.05 34.33 -6.29
CA SER A 244 4.91 35.26 -6.41
C SER A 244 3.60 34.68 -5.89
N ALA A 245 3.40 33.37 -6.05
CA ALA A 245 2.15 32.72 -5.64
C ALA A 245 2.13 32.39 -4.14
N LEU A 246 3.26 31.99 -3.55
CA LEU A 246 3.34 31.57 -2.14
C LEU A 246 3.84 32.64 -1.17
N GLY A 247 4.51 33.69 -1.66
CA GLY A 247 5.07 34.75 -0.80
C GLY A 247 5.99 34.19 0.29
N ALA A 248 5.66 34.46 1.56
CA ALA A 248 6.41 33.97 2.72
C ALA A 248 6.35 32.45 2.87
N ALA A 249 5.29 31.79 2.40
CA ALA A 249 5.10 30.35 2.50
C ALA A 249 5.96 29.54 1.52
N ARG A 250 6.83 30.19 0.74
CA ARG A 250 7.81 29.52 -0.13
C ARG A 250 8.88 28.74 0.66
N VAL A 251 9.04 29.04 1.95
CA VAL A 251 10.00 28.34 2.81
C VAL A 251 9.59 26.88 2.92
N GLY A 252 10.51 25.96 2.62
CA GLY A 252 10.20 24.52 2.58
C GLY A 252 9.60 24.05 1.25
N THR A 253 9.77 24.81 0.17
CA THR A 253 9.38 24.39 -1.18
C THR A 253 10.58 24.13 -2.08
N THR A 254 10.44 23.19 -3.01
CA THR A 254 11.43 22.90 -4.05
C THR A 254 10.74 22.65 -5.39
N LEU A 255 11.46 22.92 -6.48
CA LEU A 255 11.09 22.50 -7.84
C LEU A 255 12.12 21.52 -8.41
N GLU A 256 13.09 21.09 -7.60
CA GLU A 256 14.06 20.10 -8.01
C GLU A 256 13.38 18.74 -8.17
N VAL A 257 13.67 18.08 -9.29
CA VAL A 257 13.16 16.74 -9.55
C VAL A 257 13.87 15.74 -8.63
N GLY A 258 13.10 15.12 -7.73
CA GLY A 258 13.58 14.03 -6.89
C GLY A 258 13.75 12.73 -7.68
N ASP A 259 14.58 11.83 -7.17
CA ASP A 259 14.83 10.52 -7.80
C ASP A 259 13.91 9.41 -7.26
N ALA A 260 13.14 9.70 -6.19
CA ALA A 260 12.19 8.77 -5.62
C ALA A 260 10.78 8.98 -6.22
N PHE A 261 10.22 7.89 -6.76
CA PHE A 261 8.90 7.87 -7.38
C PHE A 261 8.08 6.75 -6.78
N ARG A 262 6.83 7.05 -6.45
CA ARG A 262 5.83 6.03 -6.14
C ARG A 262 5.06 5.70 -7.41
N VAL A 263 4.84 4.41 -7.62
CA VAL A 263 4.23 3.81 -8.80
C VAL A 263 3.05 2.97 -8.36
N GLY A 264 1.85 3.38 -8.75
CA GLY A 264 0.62 2.61 -8.59
C GLY A 264 0.32 1.84 -9.86
N ILE A 265 0.11 0.53 -9.73
CA ILE A 265 -0.17 -0.39 -10.83
C ILE A 265 -1.50 -1.06 -10.56
N THR A 266 -2.41 -1.02 -11.52
CA THR A 266 -3.66 -1.78 -11.48
C THR A 266 -3.73 -2.71 -12.67
N ILE A 267 -4.04 -3.97 -12.40
CA ILE A 267 -4.11 -5.05 -13.37
C ILE A 267 -5.56 -5.50 -13.43
N ALA A 268 -6.14 -5.48 -14.63
CA ALA A 268 -7.46 -6.02 -14.90
C ALA A 268 -7.33 -7.21 -15.85
N PHE A 269 -7.70 -8.40 -15.38
CA PHE A 269 -7.70 -9.63 -16.17
C PHE A 269 -9.02 -9.76 -16.92
N ASP A 270 -8.98 -10.37 -18.12
CA ASP A 270 -10.18 -10.62 -18.93
C ASP A 270 -11.23 -11.46 -18.19
N ALA A 271 -10.79 -12.34 -17.27
CA ALA A 271 -11.66 -13.13 -16.39
C ALA A 271 -12.33 -12.34 -15.26
N GLY A 272 -12.22 -11.00 -15.24
CA GLY A 272 -12.87 -10.10 -14.29
C GLY A 272 -12.11 -9.86 -12.98
N ARG A 273 -11.03 -10.61 -12.72
CA ARG A 273 -10.16 -10.40 -11.55
C ARG A 273 -9.41 -9.07 -11.68
N ARG A 274 -9.19 -8.39 -10.55
CA ARG A 274 -8.32 -7.21 -10.45
C ARG A 274 -7.25 -7.42 -9.39
N ALA A 275 -6.08 -6.86 -9.63
CA ALA A 275 -4.99 -6.76 -8.66
C ALA A 275 -4.45 -5.33 -8.68
N ALA A 276 -3.91 -4.88 -7.56
CA ALA A 276 -3.32 -3.56 -7.44
C ALA A 276 -2.04 -3.63 -6.61
N VAL A 277 -1.01 -2.96 -7.08
CA VAL A 277 0.31 -2.88 -6.45
C VAL A 277 0.68 -1.43 -6.31
N GLU A 278 1.34 -1.09 -5.21
CA GLU A 278 2.03 0.17 -5.07
C GLU A 278 3.49 -0.10 -4.71
N ALA A 279 4.40 0.45 -5.49
CA ALA A 279 5.82 0.39 -5.23
C ALA A 279 6.40 1.80 -5.09
N VAL A 280 7.46 1.95 -4.31
CA VAL A 280 8.31 3.15 -4.33
C VAL A 280 9.66 2.73 -4.89
N ILE A 281 10.10 3.42 -5.94
CA ILE A 281 11.39 3.22 -6.57
C ILE A 281 12.29 4.44 -6.37
N LEU A 282 13.58 4.19 -6.22
CA LEU A 282 14.63 5.18 -6.28
C LEU A 282 15.40 4.98 -7.57
N LEU A 283 15.36 5.96 -8.47
CA LEU A 283 16.14 5.95 -9.69
C LEU A 283 17.63 6.08 -9.34
N GLY A 284 18.45 5.27 -9.98
CA GLY A 284 19.90 5.25 -9.83
C GLY A 284 20.59 5.64 -11.14
N ASP A 285 21.79 5.09 -11.31
CA ASP A 285 22.65 5.30 -12.47
C ASP A 285 22.61 4.07 -13.40
N SER A 286 23.51 4.00 -14.40
CA SER A 286 23.46 2.95 -15.43
C SER A 286 23.63 1.52 -14.92
N ASP A 287 24.39 1.30 -13.85
CA ASP A 287 24.69 -0.05 -13.32
C ASP A 287 23.56 -0.60 -12.45
N GLU A 288 22.86 0.28 -11.73
CA GLU A 288 21.68 -0.06 -10.94
C GLU A 288 20.58 0.97 -11.27
N PRO A 289 19.82 0.73 -12.36
CA PRO A 289 18.92 1.73 -12.94
C PRO A 289 17.88 2.25 -11.95
N TYR A 290 17.40 1.37 -11.08
CA TYR A 290 16.54 1.74 -9.98
C TYR A 290 16.59 0.69 -8.87
N ARG A 291 16.18 1.10 -7.67
CA ARG A 291 15.99 0.24 -6.50
C ARG A 291 14.55 0.31 -6.03
N ILE A 292 13.98 -0.82 -5.64
CA ILE A 292 12.67 -0.85 -5.01
C ILE A 292 12.85 -0.59 -3.52
N LEU A 293 12.33 0.54 -3.03
CA LEU A 293 12.37 0.94 -1.62
C LEU A 293 11.19 0.39 -0.82
N SER A 294 10.05 0.21 -1.48
CA SER A 294 8.83 -0.32 -0.86
C SER A 294 7.99 -1.03 -1.91
N TRP A 295 7.32 -2.11 -1.50
CA TRP A 295 6.37 -2.85 -2.31
C TRP A 295 5.17 -3.24 -1.46
N ARG A 296 3.96 -2.95 -1.96
CA ARG A 296 2.70 -3.25 -1.28
C ARG A 296 1.71 -3.86 -2.27
N ASP A 297 1.24 -5.06 -1.96
CA ASP A 297 0.19 -5.75 -2.70
C ASP A 297 -1.20 -5.39 -2.17
N ASP A 298 -2.22 -5.67 -2.97
CA ASP A 298 -3.64 -5.52 -2.63
C ASP A 298 -4.04 -4.12 -2.10
N VAL A 299 -3.38 -3.09 -2.63
CA VAL A 299 -3.73 -1.70 -2.29
C VAL A 299 -5.11 -1.38 -2.86
N ALA A 300 -6.09 -1.11 -1.99
CA ALA A 300 -7.45 -0.74 -2.39
C ALA A 300 -7.42 0.53 -3.26
N SER A 301 -7.44 0.37 -4.59
CA SER A 301 -7.33 1.41 -5.61
C SER A 301 -6.28 2.49 -5.27
N PRO A 302 -5.04 2.38 -5.77
CA PRO A 302 -3.96 3.32 -5.46
C PRO A 302 -4.47 4.76 -5.55
N VAL A 303 -4.24 5.58 -4.52
CA VAL A 303 -4.76 6.96 -4.45
C VAL A 303 -4.42 7.75 -5.72
N MET A 304 -3.32 7.41 -6.39
CA MET A 304 -2.89 8.00 -7.67
C MET A 304 -3.83 7.75 -8.85
N LEU A 305 -4.59 6.65 -8.84
CA LEU A 305 -5.49 6.22 -9.92
C LEU A 305 -6.92 6.70 -9.70
N ARG A 306 -7.21 7.38 -8.58
CA ARG A 306 -8.44 8.17 -8.47
C ARG A 306 -8.31 9.33 -9.45
N SER A 307 -8.87 9.14 -10.64
CA SER A 307 -9.20 10.22 -11.57
C SER A 307 -9.75 11.39 -10.76
N SER A 308 -9.13 12.58 -10.88
CA SER A 308 -9.81 13.82 -10.53
C SER A 308 -11.10 13.85 -11.36
N GLY A 309 -12.19 13.41 -10.73
CA GLY A 309 -13.52 13.59 -11.27
C GLY A 309 -13.71 15.08 -11.43
N LYS A 310 -13.61 15.56 -12.66
CA LYS A 310 -14.38 16.71 -13.08
C LYS A 310 -15.84 16.35 -12.83
N ALA A 311 -16.40 16.82 -11.73
CA ALA A 311 -17.80 17.21 -11.77
C ALA A 311 -17.86 18.43 -12.70
N LEU A 312 -18.67 18.29 -13.74
CA LEU A 312 -19.20 19.41 -14.52
C LEU A 312 -19.88 20.42 -13.59
#